data_AF-A0A0R2VLH6-F1
#
_entry.id   AF-A0A0R2VLH6-F1
#
_cell.length_a   1.000
_cell.length_b   1.000
_cell.length_c   1.000
_cell.angle_alpha   90.00
_cell.angle_beta   90.00
_cell.angle_gamma   90.00
#
_symmetry.space_group_name_H-M   'P 1'
#
loop_
_entity.id
_entity.type
_entity.pdbx_description
1 polymer ?
#
loop_
_entity_poly.entity_id
_entity_poly.type
_entity_poly.pdbx_seq_one_letter_code
_entity_poly.pdbx_strand_id
1 'polypeptide(L)'
;MKKSSLLSIGLLTGIMLFATAIASGPVSVVLRNGSATSIPLKIENVMNPNLSPFSNSSVTCAEGTRIFYKKKGKWVEILEVTADLEGDTIRVDKLLKELELR
;
A
#
# COMPACT_ATOMS: atom_id res chain seq x y z
N MET A 1 49.38 25.89 -39.10
CA MET A 1 49.79 25.59 -37.72
C MET A 1 48.56 25.24 -36.91
N LYS A 2 48.55 24.03 -36.33
CA LYS A 2 47.44 23.44 -35.56
C LYS A 2 47.17 24.26 -34.30
N LYS A 3 45.90 24.59 -34.02
CA LYS A 3 45.44 24.85 -32.66
C LYS A 3 44.32 23.88 -32.35
N SER A 4 44.59 23.13 -31.29
CA SER A 4 43.93 21.95 -30.76
C SER A 4 42.48 22.17 -30.38
N SER A 5 41.65 21.21 -30.79
CA SER A 5 40.38 20.85 -30.19
C SER A 5 40.55 20.58 -28.69
N LEU A 6 39.70 21.20 -27.86
CA LEU A 6 39.47 20.80 -26.47
C LEU A 6 37.98 20.46 -26.35
N LEU A 7 37.67 19.17 -26.47
CA LEU A 7 36.44 18.58 -25.96
C LEU A 7 36.41 18.78 -24.43
N SER A 8 35.54 19.63 -23.91
CA SER A 8 35.13 19.57 -22.51
C SER A 8 33.88 18.70 -22.40
N ILE A 9 34.08 17.41 -22.12
CA ILE A 9 33.02 16.49 -21.71
C ILE A 9 32.60 16.92 -20.30
N GLY A 10 31.52 17.69 -20.20
CA GLY A 10 30.83 17.89 -18.94
C GLY A 10 30.10 16.61 -18.57
N LEU A 11 30.74 15.72 -17.81
CA LEU A 11 30.09 14.56 -17.24
C LEU A 11 29.21 15.05 -16.07
N LEU A 12 27.95 15.35 -16.38
CA LEU A 12 26.93 15.64 -15.37
C LEU A 12 26.62 14.31 -14.65
N THR A 13 27.35 14.03 -13.57
CA THR A 13 27.05 12.90 -12.69
C THR A 13 25.72 13.20 -11.98
N GLY A 14 24.62 12.77 -12.60
CA GLY A 14 23.32 12.71 -11.94
C GLY A 14 23.38 11.65 -10.85
N ILE A 15 23.63 12.08 -9.61
CA ILE A 15 23.49 11.22 -8.44
C ILE A 15 21.98 11.00 -8.27
N MET A 16 21.48 9.86 -8.78
CA MET A 16 20.17 9.35 -8.37
C MET A 16 20.30 8.87 -6.93
N LEU A 17 19.87 9.70 -5.98
CA LEU A 17 19.65 9.27 -4.60
C LEU A 17 18.42 8.34 -4.62
N PHE A 18 18.64 7.04 -4.65
CA PHE A 18 17.60 6.09 -4.26
C PHE A 18 17.54 6.08 -2.74
N ALA A 19 16.49 6.68 -2.18
CA ALA A 19 16.19 6.55 -0.77
C ALA A 19 15.92 5.07 -0.49
N THR A 20 16.80 4.42 0.26
CA THR A 20 16.54 3.09 0.80
C THR A 20 15.41 3.24 1.81
N ALA A 21 14.22 2.73 1.48
CA ALA A 21 13.18 2.51 2.47
C ALA A 21 13.77 1.56 3.52
N ILE A 22 14.02 2.08 4.72
CA ILE A 22 14.28 1.23 5.88
C ILE A 22 12.98 0.49 6.09
N ALA A 23 12.94 -0.81 5.79
CA ALA A 23 11.77 -1.63 6.08
C ALA A 23 11.48 -1.49 7.58
N SER A 24 10.43 -0.74 7.93
CA SER A 24 10.00 -0.69 9.31
C SER A 24 9.45 -2.07 9.69
N GLY A 25 9.36 -2.33 10.99
CA GLY A 25 8.90 -3.61 11.51
C GLY A 25 7.49 -3.99 11.02
N PRO A 26 6.99 -5.17 11.43
CA PRO A 26 5.61 -5.54 11.13
C PRO A 26 4.63 -4.49 11.69
N VAL A 27 3.64 -4.11 10.87
CA VAL A 27 2.58 -3.16 11.20
C VAL A 27 1.30 -3.91 11.51
N SER A 28 0.70 -3.62 12.67
CA SER A 28 -0.54 -4.20 13.15
C SER A 28 -1.71 -3.24 12.98
N VAL A 29 -2.74 -3.66 12.25
CA VAL A 29 -3.95 -2.87 12.01
C VAL A 29 -5.22 -3.67 12.33
N VAL A 30 -6.30 -2.97 12.66
CA VAL A 30 -7.64 -3.55 12.76
C VAL A 30 -8.46 -3.16 11.54
N LEU A 31 -8.85 -4.16 10.75
CA LEU A 31 -9.79 -3.99 9.65
C LEU A 31 -11.22 -4.11 10.19
N ARG A 32 -11.98 -3.02 10.14
CA ARG A 32 -13.38 -2.97 10.60
C ARG A 32 -14.35 -2.87 9.43
N ASN A 33 -15.34 -3.77 9.42
CA ASN A 33 -16.50 -3.66 8.56
C ASN A 33 -17.69 -3.14 9.36
N GLY A 34 -18.03 -1.86 9.20
CA GLY A 34 -19.22 -1.28 9.82
C GLY A 34 -20.52 -1.45 9.03
N SER A 35 -20.53 -2.23 7.94
CA SER A 35 -21.70 -2.43 7.09
C SER A 35 -22.41 -3.76 7.35
N ALA A 36 -23.66 -3.86 6.88
CA ALA A 36 -24.45 -5.10 6.91
C ALA A 36 -24.05 -6.13 5.84
N THR A 37 -23.02 -5.84 5.05
CA THR A 37 -22.61 -6.67 3.90
C THR A 37 -21.18 -7.16 4.09
N SER A 38 -20.89 -8.40 3.71
CA SER A 38 -19.53 -8.92 3.77
C SER A 38 -18.60 -8.19 2.79
N ILE A 39 -17.32 -8.05 3.16
CA ILE A 39 -16.28 -7.42 2.32
C ILE A 39 -15.20 -8.47 2.01
N PRO A 40 -15.18 -9.03 0.78
CA PRO A 40 -14.13 -9.93 0.35
C PRO A 40 -12.83 -9.16 0.11
N LEU A 41 -11.76 -9.57 0.81
CA LEU A 41 -10.45 -8.94 0.75
C LEU A 41 -9.38 -9.93 0.30
N LYS A 42 -8.25 -9.38 -0.13
CA LYS A 42 -6.98 -10.07 -0.30
C LYS A 42 -5.90 -9.20 0.34
N ILE A 43 -5.12 -9.79 1.23
CA ILE A 43 -3.98 -9.14 1.88
C ILE A 43 -2.74 -9.83 1.28
N GLU A 44 -1.96 -9.06 0.54
CA GLU A 44 -0.79 -9.56 -0.19
C GLU A 44 0.12 -10.40 0.72
N ASN A 45 0.47 -11.61 0.28
CA ASN A 45 1.34 -12.56 1.00
C ASN A 45 0.90 -12.96 2.43
N VAL A 46 -0.31 -12.61 2.88
CA VAL A 46 -0.84 -12.98 4.21
C VAL A 46 -2.03 -13.91 4.09
N MET A 47 -3.18 -13.44 3.56
CA MET A 47 -4.42 -14.22 3.49
C MET A 47 -5.48 -13.59 2.57
N ASN A 48 -6.59 -14.30 2.31
CA ASN A 48 -7.73 -13.82 1.52
C ASN A 48 -9.02 -13.81 2.37
N PRO A 49 -9.17 -12.89 3.34
CA PRO A 49 -10.27 -12.95 4.29
C PRO A 49 -11.57 -12.44 3.67
N ASN A 50 -12.69 -12.88 4.23
CA ASN A 50 -13.98 -12.24 4.01
C ASN A 50 -14.40 -11.55 5.31
N LEU A 51 -14.37 -10.23 5.33
CA LEU A 51 -14.67 -9.46 6.54
C LEU A 51 -16.19 -9.45 6.76
N SER A 52 -16.63 -10.22 7.77
CA SER A 52 -18.04 -10.37 8.13
C SER A 52 -18.73 -9.02 8.43
N PRO A 53 -20.06 -8.91 8.30
CA PRO A 53 -20.79 -7.72 8.72
C PRO A 53 -20.52 -7.36 10.19
N PHE A 54 -20.40 -6.06 10.47
CA PHE A 54 -20.23 -5.51 11.83
C PHE A 54 -19.11 -6.13 12.66
N SER A 55 -18.00 -6.55 12.02
CA SER A 55 -16.87 -7.20 12.67
C SER A 55 -15.58 -6.39 12.62
N ASN A 56 -14.63 -6.79 13.48
CA ASN A 56 -13.24 -6.36 13.47
C ASN A 56 -12.35 -7.58 13.19
N SER A 57 -11.28 -7.38 12.43
CA SER A 57 -10.21 -8.38 12.24
C SER A 57 -8.86 -7.70 12.38
N SER A 58 -8.09 -8.11 13.39
CA SER A 58 -6.70 -7.67 13.52
C SER A 58 -5.82 -8.43 12.54
N VAL A 59 -4.86 -7.74 11.92
CA VAL A 59 -3.84 -8.33 11.06
C VAL A 59 -2.53 -7.61 11.29
N THR A 60 -1.45 -8.39 11.34
CA THR A 60 -0.07 -7.89 11.41
C THR A 60 0.64 -8.32 10.14
N CYS A 61 1.21 -7.37 9.41
CA CYS A 61 1.86 -7.60 8.12
C CYS A 61 3.06 -6.67 7.93
N ALA A 62 3.89 -6.92 6.92
CA ALA A 62 5.03 -6.04 6.66
C ALA A 62 4.56 -4.66 6.17
N GLU A 63 5.33 -3.60 6.46
CA GLU A 63 5.14 -2.31 5.79
C GLU A 63 5.23 -2.49 4.25
N GLY A 64 4.41 -1.74 3.52
CA GLY A 64 4.24 -1.85 2.07
C GLY A 64 3.27 -2.94 1.63
N THR A 65 2.70 -3.74 2.55
CA THR A 65 1.72 -4.78 2.20
C THR A 65 0.48 -4.14 1.59
N ARG A 66 0.07 -4.61 0.41
CA ARG A 66 -1.14 -4.12 -0.28
C ARG A 66 -2.37 -4.93 0.10
N ILE A 67 -3.47 -4.22 0.34
CA ILE A 67 -4.79 -4.79 0.61
C ILE A 67 -5.71 -4.48 -0.57
N PHE A 68 -6.39 -5.51 -1.05
CA PHE A 68 -7.27 -5.46 -2.20
C PHE A 68 -8.70 -5.82 -1.82
N TYR A 69 -9.67 -5.22 -2.51
CA TYR A 69 -11.08 -5.53 -2.45
C TYR A 69 -11.57 -6.14 -3.77
N LYS A 70 -12.48 -7.11 -3.70
CA LYS A 70 -13.08 -7.74 -4.89
C LYS A 70 -14.30 -6.95 -5.40
N LYS A 71 -14.12 -6.06 -6.38
CA LYS A 71 -15.21 -5.33 -7.07
C LYS A 71 -15.58 -6.04 -8.38
N LYS A 72 -16.81 -6.55 -8.47
CA LYS A 72 -17.36 -7.20 -9.68
C LYS A 72 -16.41 -8.25 -10.29
N GLY A 73 -15.81 -9.09 -9.43
CA GLY A 73 -14.89 -10.15 -9.84
C GLY A 73 -13.42 -9.74 -10.03
N LYS A 74 -13.11 -8.43 -10.02
CA LYS A 74 -11.74 -7.90 -10.13
C LYS A 74 -11.20 -7.46 -8.78
N TRP A 75 -9.90 -7.69 -8.56
CA TRP A 75 -9.19 -7.19 -7.38
C TRP A 75 -8.73 -5.76 -7.63
N VAL A 76 -9.10 -4.85 -6.74
CA VAL A 76 -8.73 -3.43 -6.77
C VAL A 76 -7.99 -3.14 -5.48
N GLU A 77 -6.81 -2.54 -5.57
CA GLU A 77 -6.05 -2.09 -4.40
C GLU A 77 -6.81 -0.98 -3.69
N ILE A 78 -6.90 -1.05 -2.36
CA ILE A 78 -7.64 -0.07 -1.55
C ILE A 78 -6.77 0.58 -0.47
N LEU A 79 -5.67 -0.08 -0.09
CA LEU A 79 -4.78 0.40 0.96
C LEU A 79 -3.40 -0.23 0.78
N GLU A 80 -2.37 0.57 0.95
CA GLU A 80 -1.00 0.14 1.23
C GLU A 80 -0.74 0.34 2.72
N VAL A 81 -0.20 -0.67 3.40
CA VAL A 81 0.06 -0.60 4.84
C VAL A 81 1.36 0.16 5.09
N THR A 82 1.28 1.33 5.70
CA THR A 82 2.42 2.18 6.06
C THR A 82 2.67 2.17 7.56
N ALA A 83 3.90 2.50 7.99
CA ALA A 83 4.29 2.47 9.40
C ALA A 83 3.42 3.35 10.33
N ASP A 84 2.86 4.44 9.80
CA ASP A 84 1.99 5.36 10.55
C ASP A 84 0.62 4.77 10.91
N LEU A 85 0.24 3.63 10.31
CA LEU A 85 -0.99 2.92 10.61
C LEU A 85 -0.87 1.99 11.82
N GLU A 86 0.27 1.91 12.51
CA GLU A 86 0.45 1.02 13.65
C GLU A 86 -0.61 1.25 14.73
N GLY A 87 -1.38 0.20 15.04
CA GLY A 87 -2.45 0.21 16.03
C GLY A 87 -3.78 0.78 15.52
N ASP A 88 -3.85 1.26 14.27
CA ASP A 88 -5.04 1.92 13.75
C ASP A 88 -6.21 0.96 13.47
N THR A 89 -7.42 1.52 13.53
CA THR A 89 -8.64 0.86 13.08
C THR A 89 -9.11 1.45 11.76
N ILE A 90 -8.92 0.71 10.67
CA ILE A 90 -9.34 1.09 9.33
C ILE A 90 -10.81 0.70 9.13
N ARG A 91 -11.66 1.69 8.91
CA ARG A 91 -13.07 1.50 8.53
C ARG A 91 -13.16 1.18 7.04
N VAL A 92 -12.98 -0.10 6.69
CA VAL A 92 -13.00 -0.58 5.30
C VAL A 92 -14.32 -0.23 4.60
N ASP A 93 -15.45 -0.27 5.32
CA ASP A 93 -16.75 0.13 4.79
C ASP A 93 -16.82 1.59 4.32
N LYS A 94 -16.08 2.49 4.98
CA LYS A 94 -16.01 3.91 4.62
C LYS A 94 -15.01 4.14 3.49
N LEU A 95 -13.83 3.53 3.59
CA LEU A 95 -12.80 3.58 2.55
C LEU A 95 -13.34 3.16 1.18
N LEU A 96 -14.14 2.09 1.14
CA LEU A 96 -14.76 1.64 -0.11
C LEU A 96 -15.76 2.66 -0.70
N LYS A 97 -16.45 3.44 0.14
CA LYS A 97 -17.36 4.50 -0.33
C LYS A 97 -16.57 5.70 -0.86
N GLU A 98 -15.52 6.09 -0.15
CA GLU A 98 -14.61 7.18 -0.54
C GLU A 98 -13.93 6.89 -1.89
N LEU A 99 -13.57 5.63 -2.13
CA LEU A 99 -13.01 5.16 -3.40
C LEU A 99 -14.07 4.85 -4.48
N GLU A 100 -15.35 5.13 -4.23
CA GLU A 100 -16.47 4.84 -5.14
C GLU A 100 -16.53 3.35 -5.59
N LEU A 101 -16.14 2.44 -4.69
CA LEU A 101 -16.15 0.99 -4.90
C LEU A 101 -17.44 0.32 -4.42
N ARG A 102 -18.21 1.00 -3.55
CA ARG A 102 -19.52 0.59 -3.01
C ARG A 102 -20.42 1.78 -2.75
#